data_AF-A0A0F2N8Y0-F1
#
_entry.id   AF-A0A0F2N8Y0-F1
#
_cell.length_a   1.000
_cell.length_b   1.000
_cell.length_c   1.000
_cell.angle_alpha   90.00
_cell.angle_beta   90.00
_cell.angle_gamma   90.00
#
_symmetry.space_group_name_H-M   'P 1'
#
loop_
_entity.id
_entity.type
_entity.pdbx_description
1 polymer ?
#
loop_
_entity_poly.entity_id
_entity_poly.type
_entity_poly.pdbx_seq_one_letter_code
_entity_poly.pdbx_strand_id
1 'polypeptide(L)'
;MKYFGRGPEAKREAEKSNLSLGLGSKIVQQESPLFIELANSYLTAREHIMAKSSYENLCIKMEGVIFPELGQEMAHRLTPDRLDQYVSTRARMVKRTTVHQELTYIRAVLRWAVSRRLLFSNPMEGFELPKRDDSRIQPPTKAEFDAILAKAVPHMKRAMWN
;
A
#
# COMPACT_ATOMS: atom_id res chain seq x y z
N MET A 1 -17.44 -29.38 30.22
CA MET A 1 -16.12 -29.52 29.57
C MET A 1 -15.45 -30.78 30.09
N LYS A 2 -15.12 -31.75 29.21
CA LYS A 2 -14.34 -32.94 29.62
C LYS A 2 -12.88 -32.52 29.78
N TYR A 3 -12.29 -32.81 30.93
CA TYR A 3 -10.88 -32.59 31.20
C TYR A 3 -10.09 -33.84 30.80
N PHE A 4 -9.14 -33.71 29.87
CA PHE A 4 -8.40 -34.84 29.30
C PHE A 4 -7.04 -35.12 29.97
N GLY A 5 -6.69 -34.43 31.06
CA GLY A 5 -5.41 -34.63 31.78
C GLY A 5 -4.22 -33.87 31.16
N ARG A 6 -3.00 -34.18 31.63
CA ARG A 6 -1.72 -33.65 31.10
C ARG A 6 -0.82 -34.81 30.69
N GLY A 7 -0.37 -34.82 29.43
CA GLY A 7 0.53 -35.84 28.88
C GLY A 7 0.36 -36.04 27.37
N PRO A 8 1.23 -36.83 26.72
CA PRO A 8 1.15 -37.11 25.28
C PRO A 8 -0.15 -37.81 24.88
N GLU A 9 -0.69 -38.65 25.76
CA GLU A 9 -1.94 -39.39 25.56
C GLU A 9 -3.17 -38.48 25.69
N ALA A 10 -3.17 -37.58 26.68
CA ALA A 10 -4.18 -36.54 26.85
C ALA A 10 -4.33 -35.66 25.60
N LYS A 11 -3.20 -35.34 24.95
CA LYS A 11 -3.17 -34.55 23.71
C LYS A 11 -3.82 -35.30 22.54
N ARG A 12 -3.54 -36.61 22.38
CA ARG A 12 -4.17 -37.44 21.36
C ARG A 12 -5.67 -37.61 21.57
N GLU A 13 -6.11 -37.75 22.82
CA GLU A 13 -7.54 -37.86 23.14
C GLU A 13 -8.29 -36.55 22.85
N ALA A 14 -7.66 -35.41 23.18
CA ALA A 14 -8.19 -34.08 22.85
C ALA A 14 -8.25 -33.85 21.33
N GLU A 15 -7.23 -34.27 20.58
CA GLU A 15 -7.19 -34.21 19.12
C GLU A 15 -8.29 -35.08 18.48
N LYS A 16 -8.47 -36.32 18.96
CA LYS A 16 -9.57 -37.20 18.52
C LYS A 16 -10.95 -36.62 18.85
N SER A 17 -11.10 -36.03 20.04
CA SER A 17 -12.34 -35.37 20.45
C SER A 17 -12.65 -34.16 19.55
N ASN A 18 -11.64 -33.33 19.24
CA ASN A 18 -11.78 -32.20 18.30
C ASN A 18 -12.15 -32.68 16.89
N LEU A 19 -11.55 -33.77 16.42
CA LEU A 19 -11.89 -34.38 15.13
C LEU A 19 -13.35 -34.85 15.09
N SER A 20 -13.80 -35.53 16.15
CA SER A 20 -15.16 -36.08 16.24
C SER A 20 -16.26 -35.01 16.32
N LEU A 21 -15.94 -33.83 16.85
CA LEU A 21 -16.86 -32.69 16.95
C LEU A 21 -16.93 -31.85 15.67
N GLY A 22 -16.17 -32.20 14.62
CA GLY A 22 -16.10 -31.38 13.40
C GLY A 22 -15.50 -29.99 13.62
N LEU A 23 -14.81 -29.77 14.74
CA LEU A 23 -14.08 -28.54 15.09
C LEU A 23 -12.69 -28.49 14.42
N GLY A 24 -12.52 -29.21 13.30
CA GLY A 24 -11.49 -28.84 12.35
C GLY A 24 -11.74 -27.39 11.97
N SER A 25 -10.74 -26.53 12.11
CA SER A 25 -10.81 -25.12 11.78
C SER A 25 -11.36 -24.97 10.36
N LYS A 26 -12.69 -24.79 10.23
CA LYS A 26 -13.28 -24.20 9.03
C LYS A 26 -12.82 -22.76 9.05
N ILE A 27 -11.58 -22.53 8.61
CA ILE A 27 -11.22 -21.27 7.99
C ILE A 27 -12.19 -21.21 6.83
N VAL A 28 -13.30 -20.50 7.02
CA VAL A 28 -14.16 -20.08 5.92
C VAL A 28 -13.18 -19.40 4.98
N GLN A 29 -12.87 -20.06 3.86
CA GLN A 29 -12.17 -19.44 2.76
C GLN A 29 -13.14 -18.37 2.23
N GLN A 30 -13.25 -17.24 2.92
CA GLN A 30 -13.75 -16.04 2.27
C GLN A 30 -12.77 -15.82 1.13
N GLU A 31 -13.26 -15.98 -0.09
CA GLU A 31 -12.56 -15.56 -1.30
C GLU A 31 -12.16 -14.10 -1.08
N SER A 32 -10.91 -13.91 -0.69
CA SER A 32 -10.36 -12.58 -0.46
C SER A 32 -10.44 -11.85 -1.79
N PRO A 33 -11.00 -10.63 -1.85
CA PRO A 33 -11.09 -9.88 -3.08
C PRO A 33 -9.71 -9.61 -3.67
N LEU A 34 -9.69 -9.31 -4.97
CA LEU A 34 -8.49 -8.84 -5.65
C LEU A 34 -8.09 -7.48 -5.09
N PHE A 35 -6.79 -7.19 -5.11
CA PHE A 35 -6.31 -5.90 -4.64
C PHE A 35 -6.91 -4.74 -5.46
N ILE A 36 -7.08 -4.92 -6.78
CA ILE A 36 -7.70 -3.90 -7.64
C ILE A 36 -9.14 -3.57 -7.24
N GLU A 37 -9.93 -4.56 -6.80
CA GLU A 37 -11.32 -4.36 -6.37
C GLU A 37 -11.38 -3.54 -5.08
N LEU A 38 -10.49 -3.85 -4.13
CA LEU A 38 -10.35 -3.10 -2.89
C LEU A 38 -9.86 -1.68 -3.14
N ALA A 39 -8.88 -1.52 -4.03
CA ALA A 39 -8.34 -0.22 -4.38
C ALA A 39 -9.38 0.65 -5.09
N ASN A 40 -10.14 0.11 -6.05
CA ASN A 40 -11.22 0.84 -6.70
C ASN A 40 -12.30 1.27 -5.69
N SER A 41 -12.70 0.36 -4.81
CA SER A 41 -13.65 0.68 -3.73
C SER A 41 -13.11 1.78 -2.79
N TYR A 42 -11.80 1.76 -2.51
CA TYR A 42 -11.12 2.80 -1.74
C TYR A 42 -11.13 4.15 -2.47
N LEU A 43 -10.82 4.17 -3.77
CA LEU A 43 -10.78 5.38 -4.59
C LEU A 43 -12.16 6.04 -4.63
N THR A 44 -13.21 5.28 -4.94
CA THR A 44 -14.60 5.79 -4.92
C THR A 44 -14.98 6.36 -3.56
N ALA A 45 -14.59 5.70 -2.47
CA ALA A 45 -14.86 6.19 -1.11
C ALA A 45 -14.03 7.44 -0.71
N ARG A 46 -13.02 7.83 -1.49
CA ARG A 46 -12.11 8.94 -1.21
C ARG A 46 -12.27 10.13 -2.14
N GLU A 47 -12.93 9.94 -3.28
CA GLU A 47 -13.10 10.95 -4.34
C GLU A 47 -13.57 12.31 -3.81
N HIS A 48 -14.60 12.33 -2.96
CA HIS A 48 -15.17 13.57 -2.44
C HIS A 48 -14.54 14.05 -1.11
N ILE A 49 -13.64 13.26 -0.53
CA ILE A 49 -13.04 13.56 0.78
C ILE A 49 -11.63 14.13 0.62
N MET A 50 -10.90 13.68 -0.41
CA MET A 50 -9.53 14.10 -0.66
C MET A 50 -9.46 15.36 -1.52
N ALA A 51 -8.40 16.16 -1.32
CA ALA A 51 -8.08 17.24 -2.23
C ALA A 51 -7.87 16.70 -3.65
N LYS A 52 -8.43 17.38 -4.66
CA LYS A 52 -8.45 16.94 -6.06
C LYS A 52 -7.08 16.48 -6.57
N SER A 53 -6.04 17.29 -6.38
CA SER A 53 -4.68 16.95 -6.83
C SER A 53 -4.10 15.72 -6.14
N SER A 54 -4.44 15.49 -4.87
CA SER A 54 -3.99 14.29 -4.14
C SER A 54 -4.73 13.04 -4.61
N TYR A 55 -6.02 13.17 -4.93
CA TYR A 55 -6.83 12.10 -5.49
C TYR A 55 -6.34 11.71 -6.89
N GLU A 56 -6.13 12.69 -7.79
CA GLU A 56 -5.62 12.46 -9.14
C GLU A 56 -4.25 11.76 -9.11
N ASN A 57 -3.33 12.23 -8.26
CA ASN A 57 -2.02 11.60 -8.08
C ASN A 57 -2.14 10.15 -7.60
N LEU A 58 -3.07 9.87 -6.69
CA LEU A 58 -3.33 8.52 -6.20
C LEU A 58 -3.86 7.62 -7.34
N CYS A 59 -4.84 8.07 -8.12
CA CYS A 59 -5.38 7.31 -9.26
C CYS A 59 -4.30 6.99 -10.29
N ILE A 60 -3.50 7.99 -10.69
CA ILE A 60 -2.39 7.80 -11.65
C ILE A 60 -1.40 6.75 -11.14
N LYS A 61 -1.08 6.76 -9.85
CA LYS A 61 -0.16 5.77 -9.26
C LYS A 61 -0.78 4.38 -9.17
N MET A 62 -2.07 4.29 -8.82
CA MET A 62 -2.78 3.02 -8.81
C MET A 62 -2.82 2.40 -10.20
N GLU A 63 -3.34 3.12 -11.19
CA GLU A 63 -3.55 2.63 -12.55
C GLU A 63 -2.24 2.41 -13.32
N GLY A 64 -1.31 3.36 -13.24
CA GLY A 64 -0.10 3.34 -14.05
C GLY A 64 1.05 2.50 -13.47
N VAL A 65 1.02 2.18 -12.17
CA VAL A 65 2.17 1.54 -11.49
C VAL A 65 1.76 0.34 -10.66
N ILE A 66 0.76 0.47 -9.78
CA ILE A 66 0.45 -0.57 -8.80
C ILE A 66 -0.41 -1.68 -9.42
N PHE A 67 -1.46 -1.34 -10.15
CA PHE A 67 -2.39 -2.30 -10.76
C PHE A 67 -1.75 -3.25 -11.77
N PRO A 68 -0.83 -2.80 -12.65
CA PRO A 68 -0.18 -3.70 -13.60
C PRO A 68 0.61 -4.84 -12.92
N GLU A 69 1.13 -4.63 -11.71
CA GLU A 69 1.98 -5.60 -11.02
C GLU A 69 1.28 -6.34 -9.88
N LEU A 70 0.37 -5.68 -9.16
CA LEU A 70 -0.27 -6.20 -7.94
C LEU A 70 -1.81 -6.21 -8.02
N GLY A 71 -2.41 -5.62 -9.07
CA GLY A 71 -3.87 -5.46 -9.14
C GLY A 71 -4.63 -6.78 -9.16
N GLN A 72 -4.11 -7.76 -9.92
CA GLN A 72 -4.71 -9.09 -10.07
C GLN A 72 -4.30 -10.08 -8.96
N GLU A 73 -3.51 -9.62 -7.98
CA GLU A 73 -3.19 -10.43 -6.82
C GLU A 73 -4.34 -10.40 -5.82
N MET A 74 -4.63 -11.55 -5.22
CA MET A 74 -5.54 -11.62 -4.09
C MET A 74 -4.97 -10.80 -2.93
N ALA A 75 -5.79 -9.96 -2.29
CA ALA A 75 -5.27 -9.01 -1.31
C ALA A 75 -4.51 -9.70 -0.15
N HIS A 76 -5.00 -10.84 0.36
CA HIS A 76 -4.30 -11.62 1.39
C HIS A 76 -2.94 -12.21 0.97
N ARG A 77 -2.65 -12.29 -0.35
CA ARG A 77 -1.38 -12.78 -0.89
C ARG A 77 -0.33 -11.67 -1.04
N LEU A 78 -0.65 -10.43 -0.68
CA LEU A 78 0.32 -9.35 -0.54
C LEU A 78 1.17 -9.53 0.73
N THR A 79 1.81 -10.70 0.84
CA THR A 79 2.71 -11.07 1.93
C THR A 79 3.98 -10.22 1.88
N PRO A 80 4.74 -10.14 2.99
CA PRO A 80 6.04 -9.47 3.02
C PRO A 80 6.96 -9.89 1.85
N ASP A 81 7.06 -11.19 1.56
CA ASP A 81 7.89 -11.69 0.45
C ASP A 81 7.45 -11.14 -0.93
N ARG A 82 6.15 -11.07 -1.19
CA ARG A 82 5.64 -10.51 -2.46
C ARG A 82 5.93 -9.01 -2.56
N LEU A 83 5.85 -8.30 -1.44
CA LEU A 83 6.15 -6.87 -1.37
C LEU A 83 7.65 -6.59 -1.49
N ASP A 84 8.50 -7.46 -0.94
CA ASP A 84 9.95 -7.36 -1.13
C ASP A 84 10.33 -7.58 -2.59
N GLN A 85 9.68 -8.51 -3.29
CA GLN A 85 9.85 -8.68 -4.74
C GLN A 85 9.44 -7.40 -5.50
N TYR A 86 8.28 -6.83 -5.16
CA TYR A 86 7.83 -5.56 -5.72
C TYR A 86 8.86 -4.45 -5.50
N VAL A 87 9.32 -4.26 -4.26
CA VAL A 87 10.34 -3.28 -3.88
C VAL A 87 11.63 -3.49 -4.66
N SER A 88 12.11 -4.73 -4.77
CA SER A 88 13.36 -5.06 -5.47
C SER A 88 13.31 -4.70 -6.95
N THR A 89 12.15 -4.86 -7.59
CA THR A 89 11.92 -4.55 -9.00
C THR A 89 11.80 -3.04 -9.19
N ARG A 90 10.98 -2.38 -8.36
CA ARG A 90 10.75 -0.94 -8.43
C ARG A 90 11.99 -0.10 -8.09
N ALA A 91 12.79 -0.53 -7.11
CA ALA A 91 14.00 0.16 -6.71
C ALA A 91 15.08 0.26 -7.82
N ARG A 92 15.00 -0.59 -8.86
CA ARG A 92 15.85 -0.51 -10.05
C ARG A 92 15.42 0.58 -11.04
N MET A 93 14.16 1.02 -10.97
CA MET A 93 13.56 1.96 -11.92
C MET A 93 13.33 3.34 -11.33
N VAL A 94 13.07 3.44 -10.02
CA VAL A 94 12.68 4.69 -9.36
C VAL A 94 13.38 4.91 -8.02
N LYS A 95 13.38 6.15 -7.54
CA LYS A 95 13.91 6.51 -6.21
C LYS A 95 13.16 5.81 -5.09
N ARG A 96 13.85 5.55 -3.97
CA ARG A 96 13.28 4.91 -2.77
C ARG A 96 12.07 5.66 -2.20
N THR A 97 12.06 6.99 -2.27
CA THR A 97 10.92 7.82 -1.84
C THR A 97 9.65 7.50 -2.65
N THR A 98 9.80 7.21 -3.94
CA THR A 98 8.68 6.81 -4.80
C THR A 98 8.14 5.45 -4.39
N VAL A 99 9.01 4.44 -4.20
CA VAL A 99 8.61 3.11 -3.73
C VAL A 99 7.95 3.17 -2.36
N HIS A 100 8.47 4.00 -1.46
CA HIS A 100 7.89 4.24 -0.15
C HIS A 100 6.46 4.80 -0.25
N GLN A 101 6.23 5.76 -1.15
CA GLN A 101 4.91 6.34 -1.38
C GLN A 101 3.95 5.30 -1.99
N GLU A 102 4.40 4.51 -2.97
CA GLU A 102 3.63 3.42 -3.57
C GLU A 102 3.15 2.43 -2.48
N LEU A 103 4.05 1.96 -1.61
CA LEU A 103 3.72 1.08 -0.48
C LEU A 103 2.82 1.74 0.56
N THR A 104 2.96 3.05 0.78
CA THR A 104 2.07 3.81 1.67
C THR A 104 0.64 3.79 1.16
N TYR A 105 0.44 3.90 -0.15
CA TYR A 105 -0.87 3.80 -0.77
C TYR A 105 -1.46 2.39 -0.67
N ILE A 106 -0.67 1.36 -0.96
CA ILE A 106 -1.12 -0.05 -0.82
C ILE A 106 -1.56 -0.31 0.63
N ARG A 107 -0.76 0.10 1.60
CA ARG A 107 -1.10 -0.02 3.03
C ARG A 107 -2.39 0.73 3.39
N ALA A 108 -2.59 1.93 2.85
CA ALA A 108 -3.79 2.72 3.12
C ALA A 108 -5.05 2.01 2.61
N VAL A 109 -5.00 1.43 1.40
CA VAL A 109 -6.08 0.61 0.83
C VAL A 109 -6.38 -0.59 1.72
N LEU A 110 -5.36 -1.36 2.10
CA LEU A 110 -5.55 -2.57 2.91
C LEU A 110 -6.08 -2.26 4.31
N ARG A 111 -5.58 -1.21 4.98
CA ARG A 111 -6.10 -0.77 6.27
C ARG A 111 -7.55 -0.30 6.17
N TRP A 112 -7.88 0.43 5.11
CA TRP A 112 -9.27 0.82 4.85
C TRP A 112 -10.16 -0.40 4.63
N ALA A 113 -9.72 -1.38 3.86
CA ALA A 113 -10.46 -2.63 3.63
C ALA A 113 -10.72 -3.39 4.94
N VAL A 114 -9.72 -3.46 5.84
CA VAL A 114 -9.90 -4.04 7.18
C VAL A 114 -10.91 -3.23 8.00
N SER A 115 -10.83 -1.89 7.98
CA SER A 115 -11.79 -1.04 8.72
C SER A 115 -13.24 -1.23 8.26
N ARG A 116 -13.44 -1.63 6.99
CA ARG A 116 -14.74 -1.92 6.37
C ARG A 116 -15.13 -3.39 6.47
N ARG A 117 -14.32 -4.23 7.14
CA ARG A 117 -14.51 -5.69 7.25
C ARG A 117 -14.53 -6.41 5.90
N LEU A 118 -13.90 -5.83 4.88
CA LEU A 118 -13.65 -6.46 3.57
C LEU A 118 -12.46 -7.43 3.63
N LEU A 119 -11.55 -7.18 4.57
CA LEU A 119 -10.46 -8.08 4.93
C LEU A 119 -10.52 -8.35 6.44
N PHE A 120 -10.17 -9.58 6.82
CA PHE A 120 -10.07 -9.96 8.22
C PHE A 120 -8.87 -9.29 8.92
N SER A 121 -7.73 -9.21 8.21
CA SER A 121 -6.50 -8.61 8.72
C SER A 121 -5.71 -7.96 7.59
N ASN A 122 -4.80 -7.05 7.94
CA ASN A 122 -3.95 -6.37 6.98
C ASN A 122 -2.71 -7.24 6.71
N PRO A 123 -2.50 -7.73 5.47
CA PRO A 123 -1.34 -8.57 5.15
C PRO A 123 -0.01 -7.80 5.16
N MET A 124 -0.06 -6.46 5.12
CA MET A 124 1.09 -5.57 5.30
C MET A 124 1.38 -5.19 6.75
N GLU A 125 0.65 -5.77 7.72
CA GLU A 125 0.89 -5.42 9.13
C GLU A 125 2.26 -5.93 9.56
N GLY A 126 3.06 -5.06 10.19
CA GLY A 126 4.44 -5.37 10.55
C GLY A 126 5.46 -5.26 9.41
N PHE A 127 5.04 -5.03 8.16
CA PHE A 127 5.98 -4.82 7.05
C PHE A 127 6.74 -3.49 7.20
N GLU A 128 8.06 -3.50 7.08
CA GLU A 128 8.88 -2.29 7.15
C GLU A 128 8.97 -1.60 5.79
N LEU A 129 8.62 -0.32 5.71
CA LEU A 129 8.75 0.42 4.46
C LEU A 129 10.21 0.80 4.21
N PRO A 130 10.68 0.80 2.94
CA PRO A 130 11.98 1.34 2.59
C PRO A 130 12.14 2.77 3.11
N LYS A 131 13.30 3.07 3.70
CA LYS A 131 13.65 4.45 4.09
C LYS A 131 13.59 5.37 2.87
N ARG A 132 12.96 6.54 3.07
CA ARG A 132 12.87 7.59 2.06
C ARG A 132 14.25 8.18 1.80
N ASP A 133 14.48 8.53 0.55
CA ASP A 133 15.64 9.30 0.10
C ASP A 133 15.18 10.75 -0.10
N ASP A 134 14.88 11.41 1.02
CA ASP A 134 14.46 12.81 1.02
C ASP A 134 15.71 13.71 1.01
N SER A 135 16.24 13.95 -0.19
CA SER A 135 17.22 15.02 -0.37
C SER A 135 16.53 16.37 -0.23
N ARG A 136 17.05 17.24 0.66
CA ARG A 136 16.61 18.63 0.74
C ARG A 136 17.01 19.35 -0.55
N ILE A 137 16.02 19.82 -1.31
CA ILE A 137 16.26 20.74 -2.43
C ILE A 137 16.77 22.04 -1.82
N GLN A 138 18.02 22.39 -2.15
CA GLN A 138 18.62 23.64 -1.69
C GLN A 138 17.98 24.81 -2.45
N PRO A 139 17.81 25.98 -1.80
CA PRO A 139 17.41 27.18 -2.52
C PRO A 139 18.47 27.53 -3.58
N PRO A 140 18.07 28.21 -4.67
CA PRO A 140 19.02 28.64 -5.69
C PRO A 140 20.08 29.55 -5.08
N THR A 141 21.31 29.41 -5.54
CA THR A 141 22.41 30.32 -5.22
C THR A 141 22.15 31.70 -5.80
N LYS A 142 22.86 32.73 -5.30
CA LYS A 142 22.76 34.09 -5.83
C LYS A 142 23.02 34.15 -7.35
N ALA A 143 24.02 33.43 -7.83
CA ALA A 143 24.34 33.39 -9.26
C ALA A 143 23.24 32.72 -10.10
N GLU A 144 22.65 31.62 -9.63
CA GLU A 144 21.51 30.98 -10.28
C GLU A 144 20.28 31.88 -10.28
N PHE A 145 20.03 32.58 -9.17
CA PHE A 145 18.95 33.57 -9.08
C PHE A 145 19.13 34.71 -10.09
N ASP A 146 20.32 35.30 -10.17
CA ASP A 146 20.64 36.37 -11.11
C ASP A 146 20.48 35.89 -12.58
N ALA A 147 20.89 34.65 -12.88
CA ALA A 147 20.72 34.05 -14.19
C ALA A 147 19.24 33.81 -14.55
N ILE A 148 18.43 33.32 -13.61
CA ILE A 148 16.98 33.16 -13.76
C ILE A 148 16.34 34.52 -14.00
N LEU A 149 16.70 35.53 -13.20
CA LEU A 149 16.15 36.88 -13.30
C LEU A 149 16.45 37.51 -14.65
N ALA A 150 17.70 37.42 -15.14
CA ALA A 150 18.09 37.94 -16.43
C ALA A 150 17.28 37.35 -17.60
N LYS A 151 16.93 36.05 -17.52
CA LYS A 151 16.07 35.38 -18.51
C LYS A 151 14.59 35.71 -18.31
N ALA A 152 14.14 35.94 -17.08
CA ALA A 152 12.75 36.27 -16.78
C ALA A 152 12.36 37.70 -17.18
N VAL A 153 13.27 38.68 -17.07
CA VAL A 153 12.99 40.11 -17.31
C VAL A 153 12.33 40.40 -18.67
N PRO A 154 12.79 39.83 -19.82
CA PRO A 154 12.10 40.02 -21.10
C PRO A 154 10.65 39.52 -21.11
N HIS A 155 10.39 38.37 -20.47
CA HIS A 155 9.05 37.80 -20.37
C HIS A 155 8.15 38.63 -19.44
N MET A 156 8.69 39.16 -18.35
CA MET A 156 7.98 40.05 -17.44
C MET A 156 7.59 41.37 -18.11
N LYS A 157 8.52 41.99 -18.86
CA LYS A 157 8.23 43.22 -19.63
C LYS A 157 7.10 43.01 -20.63
N ARG A 158 7.08 41.88 -21.32
CA ARG A 158 6.00 41.51 -22.25
C ARG A 158 4.66 41.30 -21.54
N ALA A 159 4.66 40.68 -20.36
CA ALA A 159 3.44 40.41 -19.60
C ALA A 159 2.83 41.67 -18.95
N MET A 160 3.65 42.67 -18.59
CA MET A 160 3.19 43.93 -17.99
C MET A 160 2.68 44.96 -18.99
N TRP A 161 3.07 44.85 -20.27
CA TRP A 161 2.71 45.81 -21.32
C TRP A 161 1.60 45.29 -22.26
N ASN A 162 1.02 44.13 -21.94
CA ASN A 162 -0.29 43.68 -22.43
C ASN A 162 -1.36 44.03 -21.40
#